data_AF-A0A2G0CKD5-F1
#
_entry.id   AF-A0A2G0CKD5-F1
#
_cell.length_a   1.000
_cell.length_b   1.000
_cell.length_c   1.000
_cell.angle_alpha   90.00
_cell.angle_beta   90.00
_cell.angle_gamma   90.00
#
_symmetry.space_group_name_H-M   'P 1'
#
loop_
_entity.id
_entity.type
_entity.pdbx_description
1 polymer ?
#
loop_
_entity_poly.entity_id
_entity_poly.type
_entity_poly.pdbx_seq_one_letter_code
_entity_poly.pdbx_strand_id
1 'polypeptide(L)'
;MQQHQLTEEDRDFIRIIRSQLGEEWSVARERILARLPDHLDPDLLGKYVDERAEPGIHINKWGVEPRFYPHRASKRLLEFYQIRTPRD
;
A
#
# COMPACT_ATOMS: atom_id res chain seq x y z
N MET A 1 -14.86 -15.70 12.73
CA MET A 1 -14.06 -14.49 12.47
C MET A 1 -14.83 -13.63 11.49
N GLN A 2 -15.30 -12.44 11.91
CA GLN A 2 -16.00 -11.54 10.99
C GLN A 2 -14.97 -10.96 10.00
N GLN A 3 -15.14 -11.27 8.72
CA GLN A 3 -14.37 -10.66 7.64
C GLN A 3 -14.77 -9.18 7.58
N HIS A 4 -13.87 -8.28 7.96
CA HIS A 4 -14.09 -6.86 7.66
C HIS A 4 -13.89 -6.72 6.15
N GLN A 5 -14.98 -6.48 5.42
CA GLN A 5 -14.92 -6.22 3.99
C GLN A 5 -14.08 -4.97 3.76
N LEU A 6 -13.08 -5.07 2.87
CA LEU A 6 -12.40 -3.89 2.33
C LEU A 6 -13.48 -2.91 1.86
N THR A 7 -13.41 -1.68 2.36
CA THR A 7 -14.29 -0.62 1.89
C THR A 7 -14.03 -0.35 0.41
N GLU A 8 -14.95 0.35 -0.23
CA GLU A 8 -14.73 0.79 -1.61
C GLU A 8 -13.49 1.70 -1.71
N GLU A 9 -13.32 2.61 -0.75
CA GLU A 9 -12.13 3.46 -0.63
C GLU A 9 -10.83 2.65 -0.53
N ASP A 10 -10.80 1.63 0.34
CA ASP A 10 -9.62 0.75 0.46
C ASP A 10 -9.28 0.08 -0.88
N ARG A 11 -10.30 -0.37 -1.62
CA ARG A 11 -10.09 -1.01 -2.92
C ARG A 11 -9.57 -0.02 -3.95
N ASP A 12 -10.07 1.21 -3.96
CA ASP A 12 -9.62 2.23 -4.89
C ASP A 12 -8.19 2.67 -4.62
N PHE A 13 -7.82 2.92 -3.35
CA PHE A 13 -6.43 3.18 -2.97
C PHE A 13 -5.51 2.02 -3.38
N ILE A 14 -5.89 0.79 -3.07
CA ILE A 14 -5.08 -0.38 -3.44
C ILE A 14 -4.94 -0.49 -4.95
N ARG A 15 -6.00 -0.24 -5.72
CA ARG A 15 -6.00 -0.33 -7.18
C ARG A 15 -5.09 0.73 -7.81
N ILE A 16 -5.19 1.99 -7.37
CA ILE A 16 -4.37 3.07 -7.92
C ILE A 16 -2.89 2.88 -7.57
N ILE A 17 -2.58 2.50 -6.32
CA ILE A 17 -1.20 2.25 -5.89
C ILE A 17 -0.60 1.07 -6.65
N ARG A 18 -1.36 -0.04 -6.80
CA ARG A 18 -0.91 -1.22 -7.55
C ARG A 18 -0.57 -0.92 -9.01
N SER A 19 -1.29 0.01 -9.62
CA SER A 19 -1.01 0.42 -11.00
C SER A 19 0.36 1.07 -11.19
N GLN A 20 1.01 1.50 -10.11
CA GLN A 20 2.33 2.15 -10.12
C GLN A 20 3.44 1.25 -9.56
N LEU A 21 3.19 -0.04 -9.33
CA LEU A 21 4.23 -0.95 -8.83
C LEU A 21 5.45 -1.01 -9.76
N GLY A 22 6.62 -1.02 -9.15
CA GLY A 22 7.90 -1.02 -9.86
C GLY A 22 8.37 0.36 -10.31
N GLU A 23 7.52 1.38 -10.34
CA GLU A 23 7.95 2.76 -10.62
C GLU A 23 8.73 3.36 -9.45
N GLU A 24 9.57 4.35 -9.72
CA GLU A 24 10.21 5.13 -8.66
C GLU A 24 9.14 5.83 -7.81
N TRP A 25 9.27 5.78 -6.48
CA TRP A 25 8.26 6.30 -5.55
C TRP A 25 7.97 7.79 -5.75
N SER A 26 8.98 8.61 -6.04
CA SER A 26 8.82 10.04 -6.33
C SER A 26 7.82 10.26 -7.48
N VAL A 27 8.01 9.54 -8.58
CA VAL A 27 7.16 9.57 -9.78
C VAL A 27 5.79 8.94 -9.52
N ALA A 28 5.76 7.79 -8.85
CA ALA A 28 4.53 7.06 -8.54
C ALA A 28 3.62 7.89 -7.64
N ARG A 29 4.16 8.53 -6.60
CA ARG A 29 3.42 9.35 -5.63
C ARG A 29 2.70 10.51 -6.31
N GLU A 30 3.41 11.26 -7.17
CA GLU A 30 2.80 12.35 -7.93
C GLU A 30 1.67 11.84 -8.84
N ARG A 31 1.88 10.72 -9.53
CA ARG A 31 0.86 10.11 -10.40
C ARG A 31 -0.34 9.57 -9.63
N ILE A 32 -0.13 9.01 -8.44
CA ILE A 32 -1.21 8.54 -7.56
C ILE A 32 -2.04 9.75 -7.13
N LEU A 33 -1.41 10.78 -6.56
CA LEU A 33 -2.10 11.98 -6.09
C LEU A 33 -2.87 12.69 -7.22
N ALA A 34 -2.29 12.78 -8.42
CA ALA A 34 -2.93 13.39 -9.58
C ALA A 34 -4.12 12.59 -10.14
N ARG A 35 -4.26 11.32 -9.78
CA ARG A 35 -5.30 10.41 -10.27
C ARG A 35 -6.25 9.93 -9.18
N LEU A 36 -6.11 10.46 -7.95
CA LEU A 36 -7.02 10.13 -6.87
C LEU A 36 -8.44 10.58 -7.26
N PRO A 37 -9.43 9.69 -7.15
CA PRO A 37 -10.83 10.07 -7.24
C PRO A 37 -11.20 11.10 -6.17
N ASP A 38 -12.18 11.95 -6.47
CA ASP A 38 -12.62 13.05 -5.58
C ASP A 38 -13.11 12.58 -4.20
N HIS A 39 -13.54 11.32 -4.08
CA HIS A 39 -13.99 10.73 -2.82
C HIS A 39 -12.84 10.22 -1.94
N LEU A 40 -11.59 10.26 -2.40
CA LEU A 40 -10.43 9.81 -1.64
C LEU A 40 -9.65 10.98 -1.07
N ASP A 41 -9.40 10.94 0.24
CA ASP A 41 -8.55 11.91 0.92
C ASP A 41 -7.05 11.59 0.70
N PRO A 42 -6.28 12.46 0.02
CA PRO A 42 -4.85 12.22 -0.23
C PRO A 42 -4.02 12.02 1.04
N ASP A 43 -4.46 12.55 2.19
CA ASP A 43 -3.74 12.40 3.47
C ASP A 43 -3.77 10.95 3.98
N LEU A 44 -4.70 10.13 3.48
CA LEU A 44 -4.79 8.70 3.81
C LEU A 44 -3.80 7.82 3.05
N LEU A 45 -3.04 8.36 2.09
CA LEU A 45 -2.07 7.57 1.32
C LEU A 45 -1.04 6.86 2.21
N GLY A 46 -0.63 7.50 3.30
CA GLY A 46 0.31 6.95 4.29
C GLY A 46 -0.22 5.74 5.06
N LYS A 47 -1.54 5.48 5.06
CA LYS A 47 -2.13 4.23 5.57
C LYS A 47 -1.71 3.02 4.73
N TYR A 48 -1.53 3.22 3.43
CA TYR A 48 -1.31 2.15 2.46
C TYR A 48 0.16 1.99 2.08
N VAL A 49 0.95 3.07 2.09
CA VAL A 49 2.37 3.09 1.71
C VAL A 49 3.25 3.45 2.91
N ASP A 50 4.20 2.57 3.25
CA ASP A 50 5.19 2.81 4.30
C ASP A 50 6.32 3.73 3.85
N GLU A 51 6.23 5.03 4.10
CA GLU A 51 7.31 5.95 3.73
C GLU A 51 8.44 6.02 4.77
N ARG A 52 8.35 5.25 5.87
CA ARG A 52 9.33 5.35 6.95
C ARG A 52 10.71 4.87 6.48
N ALA A 53 11.73 5.54 7.03
CA ALA A 53 13.11 5.13 6.89
C ALA A 53 13.41 3.80 7.60
N GLU A 54 12.45 3.15 8.26
CA GLU A 54 12.47 1.76 8.68
C GLU A 54 11.09 1.16 8.44
N PRO A 55 10.90 0.31 7.40
CA PRO A 55 9.58 -0.25 7.14
C PRO A 55 9.18 -1.12 8.31
N GLY A 56 8.08 -0.75 8.95
CA GLY A 56 7.52 -1.48 10.07
C GLY A 56 6.35 -2.30 9.55
N ILE A 57 6.56 -3.60 9.37
CA ILE A 57 5.49 -4.54 9.04
C ILE A 57 4.64 -4.70 10.31
N HIS A 58 3.49 -4.03 10.36
CA HIS A 58 2.51 -4.30 11.40
C HIS A 58 1.60 -5.42 10.92
N ILE A 59 1.83 -6.62 11.44
CA ILE A 59 0.92 -7.75 11.21
C ILE A 59 -0.31 -7.50 12.05
N ASN A 60 -1.31 -6.93 11.41
CA ASN A 60 -2.60 -6.68 12.01
C ASN A 60 -3.52 -7.90 11.76
N LYS A 61 -4.72 -7.96 12.35
CA LYS A 61 -5.66 -9.09 12.17
C LYS A 61 -6.12 -9.34 10.72
N TRP A 62 -5.65 -8.50 9.79
CA TRP A 62 -6.06 -8.46 8.39
C TRP A 62 -4.94 -8.89 7.42
N GLY A 63 -3.68 -9.04 7.87
CA GLY A 63 -2.60 -9.63 7.06
C GLY A 63 -1.25 -8.92 7.21
N VAL A 64 -1.16 -7.66 6.78
CA VAL A 64 -0.01 -6.73 6.92
C VAL A 64 -0.51 -5.31 6.64
N GLU A 65 -0.23 -4.35 7.51
CA GLU A 65 -0.30 -2.92 7.20
C GLU A 65 1.00 -2.22 7.63
N PRO A 66 1.44 -1.18 6.91
CA PRO A 66 1.03 -0.78 5.54
C PRO A 66 1.35 -1.86 4.48
N ARG A 67 0.65 -1.84 3.33
CA ARG A 67 0.71 -2.90 2.30
C ARG A 67 1.80 -2.68 1.24
N PHE A 68 2.14 -1.44 0.97
CA PHE A 68 3.14 -1.05 -0.02
C PHE A 68 4.29 -0.32 0.65
N TYR A 69 5.44 -0.26 -0.01
CA TYR A 69 6.60 0.47 0.50
C TYR A 69 7.54 0.90 -0.65
N PRO A 70 8.23 2.04 -0.54
CA PRO A 70 9.32 2.43 -1.41
C PRO A 70 10.60 1.67 -1.00
N HIS A 71 11.11 0.83 -1.88
CA HIS A 71 12.33 0.08 -1.62
C HIS A 71 13.53 1.00 -1.47
N ARG A 72 14.32 0.82 -0.42
CA ARG A 72 15.38 1.78 -0.03
C ARG A 72 16.47 1.98 -1.08
N ALA A 73 16.91 0.90 -1.70
CA ALA A 73 18.03 0.92 -2.64
C ALA A 73 17.58 1.32 -4.04
N SER A 74 16.51 0.69 -4.54
CA SER A 74 16.01 0.95 -5.90
C SER A 74 15.06 2.15 -5.97
N LYS A 75 14.58 2.65 -4.84
CA LYS A 75 13.52 3.68 -4.73
C LYS A 75 12.19 3.29 -5.37
N ARG A 76 12.03 2.04 -5.79
CA ARG A 76 10.85 1.56 -6.48
C ARG A 76 9.74 1.20 -5.49
N LEU A 77 8.50 1.51 -5.85
CA LEU A 77 7.31 1.12 -5.11
C LEU A 77 7.08 -0.39 -5.23
N LEU A 78 7.02 -1.09 -4.10
CA LEU A 78 6.81 -2.53 -4.00
C LEU A 78 5.60 -2.86 -3.11
N GLU A 79 5.06 -4.06 -3.27
CA GLU A 79 4.01 -4.62 -2.41
C GLU A 79 4.62 -5.64 -1.45
N PHE A 80 4.17 -5.66 -0.18
CA PHE A 80 4.47 -6.78 0.72
C PHE A 80 3.71 -8.02 0.26
N TYR A 81 4.44 -9.09 -0.06
CA TYR A 81 3.83 -10.41 -0.25
C TYR A 81 3.78 -11.14 1.08
N GLN A 82 2.58 -11.49 1.53
CA GLN A 82 2.41 -12.44 2.62
C GLN A 82 3.00 -13.79 2.15
N ILE A 83 4.11 -14.24 2.76
CA ILE A 83 4.42 -15.66 2.76
C ILE A 83 3.32 -16.28 3.62
N ARG A 84 2.32 -16.90 2.99
CA ARG A 84 1.49 -17.87 3.71
C ARG A 84 2.42 -19.02 4.02
N THR A 85 3.02 -19.05 5.21
CA THR A 85 3.56 -20.30 5.72
C THR A 85 2.36 -21.26 5.77
N PRO A 86 2.39 -22.39 5.06
CA PRO A 86 1.39 -23.43 5.30
C PRO A 86 1.47 -23.74 6.79
N ARG A 87 0.35 -23.66 7.50
CA ARG A 87 0.26 -24.38 8.76
C ARG A 87 0.07 -25.84 8.35
N ASP A 88 1.01 -26.67 8.77
CA ASP A 88 0.93 -28.13 8.68
C ASP A 88 -0.42 -28.66 9.17
#